data_AF-A0A197K9U2-F1
#
_entry.id   AF-A0A197K9U2-F1
#
_cell.length_a   1.000
_cell.length_b   1.000
_cell.length_c   1.000
_cell.angle_alpha   90.00
_cell.angle_beta   90.00
_cell.angle_gamma   90.00
#
_symmetry.space_group_name_H-M   'P 1'
#
loop_
_entity.id
_entity.type
_entity.pdbx_description
1 polymer ?
#
loop_
_entity_poly.entity_id
_entity_poly.type
_entity_poly.pdbx_seq_one_letter_code
_entity_poly.pdbx_strand_id
1 'polypeptide(L)'
;ILSSPFPTTIVDTVRCKVEQTERFPKYTALRSEYRREQTKCVIERSISRRENSWTSMEWKGQKVVRPVQSAAPMVENLVRCTVGLPIEMREGYVRQWRRGLVKRSMSLVKFVRKE
;
A
#
# COMPACT_ATOMS: atom_id res chain seq x y z
N ILE A 1 -4.35 -9.04 2.27
CA ILE A 1 -3.39 -8.00 1.81
C ILE A 1 -3.09 -8.18 0.33
N LEU A 2 -2.37 -9.23 -0.10
CA LEU A 2 -2.00 -9.43 -1.52
C LEU A 2 -3.17 -9.70 -2.48
N SER A 3 -4.35 -10.03 -1.96
CA SER A 3 -5.59 -10.06 -2.75
C SER A 3 -6.02 -8.67 -3.25
N SER A 4 -5.67 -7.60 -2.52
CA SER A 4 -6.00 -6.21 -2.84
C SER A 4 -5.40 -5.78 -4.19
N PRO A 5 -6.15 -5.03 -5.02
CA PRO A 5 -5.60 -4.44 -6.23
C PRO A 5 -4.52 -3.37 -5.97
N PHE A 6 -4.45 -2.82 -4.76
CA PHE A 6 -3.52 -1.74 -4.42
C PHE A 6 -2.61 -2.09 -3.25
N PRO A 7 -1.37 -1.55 -3.21
CA PRO A 7 -0.52 -1.56 -2.04
C PRO A 7 -1.29 -1.14 -0.79
N THR A 8 -0.99 -1.79 0.33
CA THR A 8 -1.69 -1.58 1.59
C THR A 8 -0.72 -1.04 2.63
N THR A 9 -1.18 -0.09 3.44
CA THR A 9 -0.48 0.40 4.63
C THR A 9 -1.19 -0.13 5.87
N ILE A 10 -0.44 -0.71 6.80
CA ILE A 10 -0.89 -1.12 8.12
C ILE A 10 -0.43 -0.04 9.10
N VAL A 11 -1.38 0.53 9.84
CA VAL A 11 -1.13 1.53 10.87
C VAL A 11 -1.52 0.91 12.21
N ASP A 12 -0.54 0.63 13.05
CA ASP A 12 -0.73 0.20 14.43
C ASP A 12 -0.57 1.41 15.34
N THR A 13 -1.69 1.89 15.88
CA THR A 13 -1.75 3.07 16.76
C THR A 13 -1.32 2.76 18.19
N VAL A 14 -1.36 1.50 18.62
CA VAL A 14 -0.95 1.07 19.97
C VAL A 14 0.57 0.98 20.04
N ARG A 15 1.20 0.43 18.99
CA ARG A 15 2.66 0.27 18.90
C ARG A 15 3.35 1.40 18.13
N CYS A 16 2.61 2.42 17.71
CA CYS A 16 3.08 3.55 16.90
C CYS A 16 3.90 3.10 15.67
N LYS A 17 3.44 2.04 14.99
CA LYS A 17 4.19 1.41 13.90
C LYS A 17 3.41 1.52 12.60
N VAL A 18 4.11 1.92 11.54
CA VAL A 18 3.56 1.97 10.18
C VAL A 18 4.35 1.05 9.27
N GLU A 19 3.67 0.08 8.69
CA GLU A 19 4.23 -0.85 7.72
C GLU A 19 3.47 -0.75 6.40
N GLN A 20 4.18 -0.89 5.28
CA GLN A 20 3.61 -0.80 3.96
C GLN A 20 4.04 -1.99 3.12
N THR A 21 3.14 -2.50 2.27
CA THR A 21 3.56 -3.37 1.18
C THR A 21 4.47 -2.62 0.21
N GLU A 22 5.19 -3.36 -0.64
CA GLU A 22 5.93 -2.75 -1.75
C GLU A 22 5.06 -1.79 -2.58
N ARG A 23 5.69 -0.79 -3.19
CA ARG A 23 5.02 0.14 -4.12
C ARG A 23 4.92 -0.48 -5.52
N PHE A 24 4.09 0.10 -6.37
CA PHE A 24 4.12 -0.23 -7.79
C PHE A 24 5.49 0.13 -8.41
N PRO A 25 5.99 -0.67 -9.38
CA PRO A 25 5.37 -1.85 -9.98
C PRO A 25 5.62 -3.17 -9.19
N LYS A 26 6.51 -3.17 -8.20
CA LYS A 26 6.93 -4.37 -7.44
C LYS A 26 5.76 -5.09 -6.76
N TYR A 27 4.79 -4.34 -6.26
CA TYR A 27 3.55 -4.91 -5.71
C TYR A 27 2.80 -5.79 -6.71
N THR A 28 2.76 -5.39 -7.99
CA THR A 28 2.09 -6.16 -9.05
C THR A 28 2.77 -7.51 -9.26
N ALA A 29 4.10 -7.54 -9.25
CA ALA A 29 4.87 -8.78 -9.35
C ALA A 29 4.57 -9.69 -8.14
N LEU A 30 4.66 -9.15 -6.93
CA LEU A 30 4.39 -9.87 -5.68
C LEU A 30 2.97 -10.47 -5.64
N ARG A 31 1.97 -9.71 -6.08
CA ARG A 31 0.58 -10.16 -6.18
C ARG A 31 0.41 -11.27 -7.22
N SER A 32 1.11 -11.17 -8.34
CA SER A 32 1.03 -12.17 -9.42
C SER A 32 1.66 -13.49 -8.99
N GLU A 33 2.77 -13.43 -8.28
CA GLU A 33 3.43 -14.59 -7.66
C GLU A 33 2.51 -15.26 -6.63
N TYR A 34 1.94 -14.48 -5.71
CA TYR A 34 0.97 -15.00 -4.73
C TYR A 34 -0.21 -15.71 -5.39
N ARG A 35 -0.81 -15.11 -6.42
CA ARG A 35 -1.93 -15.71 -7.16
C ARG A 35 -1.52 -17.00 -7.88
N ARG A 36 -0.35 -17.02 -8.51
CA ARG A 36 0.17 -18.21 -9.19
C ARG A 36 0.30 -19.37 -8.20
N GLU A 37 0.83 -19.09 -7.02
CA GLU A 37 1.01 -20.11 -5.99
C GLU A 37 -0.33 -20.61 -5.45
N GLN A 38 -1.29 -19.72 -5.20
CA GLN A 38 -2.64 -20.14 -4.84
C GLN A 38 -3.27 -21.06 -5.88
N THR A 39 -3.13 -20.76 -7.17
CA THR A 39 -3.67 -21.59 -8.25
C THR A 39 -3.01 -22.97 -8.28
N LYS A 40 -1.67 -23.05 -8.11
CA LYS A 40 -0.96 -24.33 -8.04
C LYS A 40 -1.51 -25.20 -6.90
N CYS A 41 -1.69 -24.63 -5.70
CA CYS A 41 -2.22 -25.38 -4.56
C CYS A 41 -3.64 -25.91 -4.82
N VAL A 42 -4.49 -25.16 -5.52
CA VAL A 42 -5.84 -25.62 -5.90
C VAL A 42 -5.76 -26.79 -6.89
N ILE A 43 -4.88 -26.69 -7.90
CA ILE A 43 -4.66 -27.75 -8.89
C ILE A 43 -4.11 -29.02 -8.21
N GLU A 44 -3.08 -28.89 -7.37
CA GLU A 44 -2.48 -30.01 -6.63
C GLU A 44 -3.49 -30.73 -5.73
N ARG A 45 -4.39 -29.98 -5.06
CA ARG A 45 -5.49 -30.56 -4.27
C ARG A 45 -6.55 -31.25 -5.12
N SER A 46 -6.82 -30.73 -6.32
CA SER A 46 -7.78 -31.36 -7.23
C SER A 46 -7.27 -32.68 -7.83
N ILE A 47 -5.95 -32.80 -7.99
CA ILE A 47 -5.27 -34.02 -8.49
C ILE A 47 -4.99 -35.00 -7.34
N SER A 48 -4.60 -34.52 -6.16
CA SER A 48 -4.26 -35.33 -4.98
C SER A 48 -5.46 -35.52 -4.06
N ARG A 49 -6.44 -36.32 -4.47
CA ARG A 49 -7.59 -36.70 -3.64
C ARG A 49 -7.28 -37.73 -2.52
N ARG A 50 -6.01 -38.10 -2.28
CA ARG A 50 -5.67 -39.26 -1.44
C ARG A 50 -4.89 -39.02 -0.15
N GLU A 51 -4.37 -37.84 0.13
CA GLU A 51 -3.69 -37.60 1.42
C GLU A 51 -4.14 -36.29 2.05
N ASN A 52 -4.85 -36.43 3.17
CA ASN A 52 -5.28 -35.35 4.06
C ASN A 52 -4.06 -34.70 4.75
N SER A 53 -3.22 -33.99 4.00
CA SER A 53 -2.26 -33.07 4.60
C SER A 53 -2.93 -31.70 4.71
N TRP A 54 -3.60 -31.48 5.84
CA TRP A 54 -4.20 -30.19 6.25
C TRP A 54 -3.16 -29.10 6.54
N THR A 55 -1.93 -29.24 6.08
CA THR A 55 -0.96 -28.16 6.11
C THR A 55 -1.34 -27.15 5.04
N SER A 56 -2.02 -26.10 5.47
CA SER A 56 -1.93 -24.78 4.86
C SER A 56 -0.46 -24.55 4.47
N MET A 57 -0.14 -24.71 3.19
CA MET A 57 1.15 -24.32 2.66
C MET A 57 1.19 -22.79 2.73
N GLU A 58 1.67 -22.27 3.86
CA GLU A 58 1.90 -20.86 4.07
C GLU A 58 2.81 -20.37 2.96
N TRP A 59 2.32 -19.40 2.18
CA TRP A 59 3.12 -18.73 1.17
C TRP A 59 4.41 -18.24 1.85
N LYS A 60 5.54 -18.87 1.48
CA LYS A 60 6.79 -18.91 2.24
C LYS A 60 7.11 -17.57 2.90
N GLY A 61 6.93 -17.46 4.22
CA GLY A 61 7.54 -16.54 5.22
C GLY A 61 8.01 -15.12 4.84
N GLN A 62 7.72 -14.63 3.65
CA GLN A 62 8.28 -13.40 3.12
C GLN A 62 7.47 -12.28 3.75
N LYS A 63 8.16 -11.41 4.48
CA LYS A 63 7.55 -10.19 5.03
C LYS A 63 6.98 -9.36 3.87
N VAL A 64 5.67 -9.48 3.67
CA VAL A 64 4.89 -8.79 2.64
C VAL A 64 4.86 -7.29 2.90
N VAL A 65 4.98 -6.91 4.17
CA VAL A 65 5.02 -5.53 4.64
C VAL A 65 6.41 -5.20 5.17
N ARG A 66 6.82 -3.95 4.97
CA ARG A 66 8.07 -3.39 5.46
C ARG A 66 7.80 -2.11 6.23
N PRO A 67 8.59 -1.78 7.26
CA PRO A 67 8.45 -0.49 7.94
C PRO A 67 8.62 0.66 6.94
N VAL A 68 7.81 1.71 7.10
CA VAL A 68 7.96 2.93 6.30
C VAL A 68 9.24 3.63 6.72
N GLN A 69 10.11 3.93 5.74
CA GLN A 69 11.46 4.48 6.00
C GLN A 69 11.44 5.97 6.36
N SER A 70 10.59 6.76 5.71
CA SER A 70 10.51 8.21 5.95
C SER A 70 9.16 8.79 5.54
N ALA A 71 8.78 9.87 6.21
CA ALA A 71 7.62 10.68 5.80
C ALA A 71 7.97 11.51 4.56
N ALA A 72 6.97 11.77 3.72
CA ALA A 72 7.16 12.64 2.57
C ALA A 72 7.31 14.09 3.04
N PRO A 73 8.32 14.86 2.57
CA PRO A 73 8.56 16.24 3.02
C PRO A 73 7.34 17.16 2.87
N MET A 74 6.53 16.96 1.82
CA MET A 74 5.31 17.74 1.61
C MET A 74 4.25 17.49 2.70
N VAL A 75 4.19 16.27 3.23
CA VAL A 75 3.25 15.89 4.29
C VAL A 75 3.74 16.44 5.62
N GLU A 76 5.05 16.36 5.89
CA GLU A 76 5.64 17.00 7.08
C GLU A 76 5.36 18.51 7.11
N ASN A 77 5.53 19.19 5.98
CA ASN A 77 5.23 20.61 5.86
C ASN A 77 3.73 20.89 6.05
N LEU A 78 2.85 20.07 5.46
CA LEU A 78 1.40 20.18 5.68
C LEU A 78 1.04 20.09 7.16
N VAL A 79 1.56 19.09 7.87
CA VAL A 79 1.30 18.89 9.30
C VAL A 79 1.79 20.10 10.10
N ARG A 80 3.03 20.55 9.85
CA ARG A 80 3.63 21.70 10.52
C ARG A 80 2.80 22.97 10.35
N CYS A 81 2.41 23.30 9.11
CA CYS A 81 1.58 24.46 8.83
C CYS A 81 0.19 24.33 9.44
N THR A 82 -0.42 23.14 9.39
CA THR A 82 -1.79 22.93 9.90
C THR A 82 -1.85 23.09 11.42
N VAL A 83 -0.86 22.58 12.16
CA VAL A 83 -0.81 22.71 13.62
C VAL A 83 -0.59 24.17 14.04
N GLY A 84 0.13 24.95 13.24
CA GLY A 84 0.35 26.38 13.48
C GLY A 84 -0.87 27.28 13.23
N LEU A 85 -1.96 26.76 12.67
CA LEU A 85 -3.17 27.53 12.38
C LEU A 85 -4.22 27.41 13.53
N PRO A 86 -5.06 28.44 13.72
CA PRO A 86 -6.28 28.34 14.52
C PRO A 86 -7.16 27.18 14.07
N ILE A 87 -7.82 26.50 15.01
CA ILE A 87 -8.52 25.23 14.77
C ILE A 87 -9.60 25.36 13.69
N GLU A 88 -10.25 26.51 13.64
CA GLU A 88 -11.32 26.88 12.70
C GLU A 88 -10.81 26.96 11.25
N MET A 89 -9.52 27.29 11.06
CA MET A 89 -8.90 27.45 9.74
C MET A 89 -8.26 26.16 9.21
N ARG A 90 -8.00 25.17 10.09
CA ARG A 90 -7.25 23.95 9.74
C ARG A 90 -7.91 23.16 8.62
N GLU A 91 -9.22 22.95 8.72
CA GLU A 91 -9.94 22.15 7.73
C GLU A 91 -9.94 22.82 6.35
N GLY A 92 -10.16 24.13 6.30
CA GLY A 92 -10.10 24.93 5.08
C GLY A 92 -8.73 24.83 4.41
N TYR A 93 -7.67 24.95 5.20
CA TYR A 93 -6.28 24.81 4.73
C TYR A 93 -6.00 23.41 4.16
N VAL A 94 -6.38 22.35 4.87
CA VAL A 94 -6.20 20.96 4.39
C VAL A 94 -6.99 20.70 3.11
N ARG A 95 -8.23 21.21 3.01
CA ARG A 95 -9.04 21.10 1.77
C ARG A 95 -8.37 21.80 0.59
N GLN A 96 -7.81 22.99 0.78
CA GLN A 96 -7.07 23.71 -0.26
C GLN A 96 -5.81 22.93 -0.68
N TRP A 97 -5.05 22.42 0.28
CA TRP A 97 -3.85 21.62 0.00
C TRP A 97 -4.19 20.36 -0.80
N ARG A 98 -5.28 19.66 -0.46
CA ARG A 98 -5.78 18.50 -1.22
C ARG A 98 -6.07 18.85 -2.68
N ARG A 99 -6.73 19.98 -2.94
CA ARG A 99 -6.98 20.47 -4.32
C ARG A 99 -5.67 20.73 -5.06
N GLY A 100 -4.68 21.31 -4.37
CA GLY A 100 -3.33 21.51 -4.90
C GLY A 100 -2.64 20.19 -5.29
N LEU A 101 -2.76 19.16 -4.45
CA LEU A 101 -2.19 17.83 -4.73
C LEU A 101 -2.81 17.21 -5.99
N VAL A 102 -4.14 17.30 -6.15
CA VAL A 102 -4.85 16.82 -7.35
C VAL A 102 -4.33 17.55 -8.60
N LYS A 103 -4.23 18.88 -8.56
CA LYS A 103 -3.68 19.66 -9.69
C LYS A 103 -2.26 19.22 -10.07
N ARG A 104 -1.37 19.04 -9.08
CA ARG A 104 0.00 18.56 -9.32
C ARG A 104 0.02 17.15 -9.92
N SER A 105 -0.84 16.25 -9.43
CA SER A 105 -0.94 14.89 -9.98
C SER A 105 -1.38 14.90 -11.45
N MET A 106 -2.35 15.74 -11.81
CA MET A 106 -2.79 15.90 -13.19
C MET A 106 -1.68 16.47 -14.08
N SER A 107 -0.92 17.45 -13.59
CA SER A 107 0.23 17.99 -14.31
C SER A 107 1.32 16.92 -14.52
N LEU A 108 1.60 16.10 -13.52
CA LEU A 108 2.56 15.00 -13.62
C LEU A 108 2.10 13.97 -14.67
N VAL A 109 0.82 13.57 -14.67
CA VAL A 109 0.29 12.66 -15.69
C VAL A 109 0.42 13.26 -17.10
N LYS A 110 0.12 14.55 -17.27
CA LYS A 110 0.28 15.24 -18.55
C LYS A 110 1.74 15.31 -18.99
N PHE A 111 2.66 15.53 -18.06
CA PHE A 111 4.09 15.56 -18.31
C PHE A 111 4.59 14.19 -18.81
N VAL A 112 4.31 13.13 -18.06
CA VAL A 112 4.71 11.75 -18.40
C VAL A 112 4.07 11.24 -19.70
N ARG A 113 2.94 11.79 -20.14
CA ARG A 113 2.31 11.43 -21.43
C ARG A 113 2.84 12.22 -22.63
N LYS A 114 3.54 13.33 -22.39
CA LYS A 114 4.11 14.19 -23.44
C LYS A 114 5.57 13.85 -23.74
N GLU A 115 6.29 13.35 -22.73
CA GLU A 115 7.48 12.51 -22.93
C GLU A 115 7.09 11.15 -23.52
#